data_AF-A0A2V5Q5F5-F1
#
_entry.id   AF-A0A2V5Q5F5-F1
#
_cell.length_a   1.000
_cell.length_b   1.000
_cell.length_c   1.000
_cell.angle_alpha   90.00
_cell.angle_beta   90.00
_cell.angle_gamma   90.00
#
_symmetry.space_group_name_H-M   'P 1'
#
loop_
_entity.id
_entity.type
_entity.pdbx_description
1 polymer ?
#
loop_
_entity_poly.entity_id
_entity_poly.type
_entity_poly.pdbx_seq_one_letter_code
_entity_poly.pdbx_strand_id
1 'polypeptide(L)' 'PAEVDLLIGDASKAKKILGWEPKVRFNELVRIMVDADMKFFSRETPRRHLGQMP' A
#
# COMPACT_ATOMS: atom_id res chain seq x y z
N PRO A 1 -7.66 15.17 -13.89
CA PRO A 1 -7.01 16.34 -13.28
C PRO A 1 -5.98 15.91 -12.22
N ALA A 2 -4.81 16.56 -12.25
CA ALA A 2 -3.61 16.34 -11.44
C ALA A 2 -2.76 15.10 -11.79
N GLU A 3 -2.23 15.06 -13.01
CA GLU A 3 -0.92 14.41 -13.18
C GLU A 3 0.10 15.28 -12.46
N VAL A 4 0.67 14.74 -11.38
CA VAL A 4 1.70 15.40 -10.59
C VAL A 4 2.98 14.63 -10.84
N ASP A 5 3.94 15.27 -11.50
CA ASP A 5 5.19 14.62 -11.92
C ASP A 5 6.04 14.15 -10.73
N LEU A 6 5.95 14.84 -9.60
CA LEU A 6 6.76 14.56 -8.42
C LEU A 6 6.00 14.77 -7.11
N LEU A 7 5.99 13.74 -6.27
CA LEU A 7 5.44 13.79 -4.91
C LEU A 7 6.50 13.29 -3.93
N ILE A 8 7.12 14.24 -3.21
CA ILE A 8 8.09 13.97 -2.15
C ILE A 8 7.65 14.73 -0.90
N GLY A 9 7.30 13.98 0.15
CA GLY A 9 6.95 14.55 1.45
C GLY A 9 8.15 14.66 2.38
N ASP A 10 8.24 15.75 3.14
CA ASP A 10 9.16 15.88 4.29
C ASP A 10 8.39 15.65 5.61
N ALA A 11 8.70 14.55 6.29
CA ALA A 11 8.11 14.19 7.59
C ALA A 11 8.92 14.69 8.80
N SER A 12 9.92 15.56 8.61
CA SER A 12 10.79 16.08 9.68
C SER A 12 10.02 16.68 10.86
N LYS A 13 8.94 17.42 10.59
CA LYS A 13 8.06 18.00 11.60
C LYS A 13 7.37 16.94 12.47
N ALA A 14 6.85 15.86 11.84
CA ALA A 14 6.19 14.78 12.55
C ALA A 14 7.18 14.02 13.45
N LYS A 15 8.39 13.78 12.96
CA LYS A 15 9.47 13.19 13.76
C LYS A 15 9.84 14.06 14.97
N LYS A 16 10.01 15.38 14.76
CA LYS A 16 10.43 16.30 15.83
C LYS A 16 9.37 16.48 16.92
N ILE A 17 8.11 16.64 16.54
CA ILE A 17 7.03 17.01 17.48
C ILE A 17 6.37 15.76 18.08
N LEU A 18 6.21 14.71 17.28
CA LEU A 18 5.45 13.53 17.67
C LEU A 18 6.34 12.31 17.95
N GLY A 19 7.65 12.40 17.69
CA GLY A 19 8.52 11.22 17.71
C GLY A 19 8.14 10.17 16.66
N TRP A 20 7.34 10.56 15.65
CA TRP A 20 6.78 9.63 14.69
C TRP A 20 7.83 9.25 13.64
N GLU A 21 7.92 7.95 13.35
CA GLU A 21 8.70 7.40 12.25
C GLU A 21 7.91 6.28 11.55
N PRO A 22 8.04 6.12 10.22
CA PRO A 22 7.39 5.05 9.50
C PRO A 22 7.98 3.69 9.91
N LYS A 23 7.11 2.76 10.30
CA LYS A 23 7.53 1.41 10.70
C LYS A 23 7.74 0.47 9.52
N VAL A 24 7.15 0.78 8.36
CA VAL A 24 7.16 -0.08 7.16
C VAL A 24 7.86 0.67 6.03
N ARG A 25 8.85 0.01 5.40
CA ARG A 25 9.56 0.56 4.24
C ARG A 25 8.86 0.16 2.94
N PHE A 26 9.17 0.84 1.83
CA PHE A 26 8.53 0.61 0.54
C PHE A 26 8.53 -0.87 0.10
N ASN A 27 9.69 -1.54 0.09
CA ASN A 27 9.78 -2.95 -0.32
C ASN A 27 8.97 -3.88 0.59
N GLU A 28 8.91 -3.57 1.89
CA GLU A 28 8.14 -4.34 2.86
C GLU A 28 6.64 -4.13 2.64
N LEU A 29 6.21 -2.90 2.37
CA LEU A 29 4.83 -2.60 2.01
C LEU A 29 4.40 -3.39 0.77
N VAL A 30 5.22 -3.38 -0.29
CA VAL A 30 4.97 -4.17 -1.51
C VAL A 30 4.81 -5.64 -1.17
N ARG A 31 5.71 -6.19 -0.34
CA ARG A 31 5.62 -7.59 0.10
C ARG A 31 4.32 -7.87 0.86
N ILE A 32 3.95 -7.04 1.84
CA ILE A 32 2.72 -7.21 2.64
C ILE A 32 1.49 -7.25 1.72
N MET A 33 1.44 -6.36 0.73
CA MET A 33 0.33 -6.30 -0.24
C MET A 33 0.28 -7.55 -1.11
N VAL A 34 1.40 -7.95 -1.71
CA VAL A 34 1.46 -9.15 -2.58
C VAL A 34 1.17 -10.43 -1.80
N ASP A 35 1.72 -10.58 -0.60
CA ASP A 35 1.45 -11.74 0.25
C ASP A 35 -0.04 -11.84 0.61
N ALA A 36 -0.71 -10.70 0.81
CA ALA A 36 -2.15 -10.66 1.08
C ALA A 36 -2.96 -11.08 -0.15
N ASP A 37 -2.63 -10.57 -1.33
CA ASP A 37 -3.28 -10.97 -2.59
C ASP A 37 -3.06 -12.45 -2.89
N MET A 38 -1.84 -12.95 -2.75
CA MET A 38 -1.53 -14.37 -2.94
C MET A 38 -2.33 -15.24 -1.97
N LYS A 39 -2.48 -14.83 -0.71
CA LYS A 39 -3.34 -15.54 0.26
C LYS A 39 -4.81 -15.49 -0.14
N PHE A 40 -5.29 -14.35 -0.64
CA PHE A 40 -6.66 -14.18 -1.12
C PHE A 40 -6.97 -15.10 -2.31
N PHE A 41 -6.04 -15.22 -3.26
CA PHE A 41 -6.20 -16.05 -4.46
C PHE A 41 -5.88 -17.53 -4.25
N SER A 42 -5.02 -17.90 -3.30
CA SER A 42 -4.63 -19.30 -3.02
C SER A 42 -5.73 -20.13 -2.37
N ARG A 43 -6.73 -19.50 -1.74
CA ARG A 43 -7.92 -20.17 -1.25
C ARG A 43 -8.91 -20.30 -2.43
N GLU A 44 -9.02 -21.47 -3.04
CA GLU A 44 -10.16 -21.83 -3.90
C GLU A 44 -11.45 -21.55 -3.08
N THR A 45 -12.52 -20.83 -3.47
CA THR A 45 -13.22 -20.50 -4.73
C THR A 45 -14.29 -19.40 -4.38
N PRO A 46 -15.09 -18.79 -5.30
CA PRO A 46 -15.07 -18.79 -6.76
C PRO A 46 -14.90 -17.37 -7.34
N ARG A 47 -14.75 -17.31 -8.66
CA ARG A 47 -14.94 -16.14 -9.53
C ARG A 47 -16.31 -15.45 -9.33
N ARG A 48 -16.60 -14.89 -8.15
CA ARG A 48 -17.82 -14.13 -7.86
C ARG A 48 -17.61 -12.62 -7.83
N HIS A 49 -16.35 -12.16 -7.75
CA HIS A 49 -16.02 -10.75 -7.53
C HIS A 49 -15.26 -10.10 -8.70
N LEU A 50 -14.90 -10.87 -9.74
CA LEU A 50 -14.26 -10.35 -10.96
C LEU A 50 -15.26 -9.72 -11.95
N GLY A 51 -16.50 -9.50 -11.53
CA GLY A 51 -17.60 -8.95 -12.35
C GLY A 51 -17.86 -7.46 -12.19
N GLN A 52 -17.08 -6.73 -11.38
CA GLN A 52 -17.13 -5.27 -11.32
C GLN A 52 -15.72 -4.72 -11.09
N MET A 53 -14.86 -4.93 -12.07
CA MET A 53 -13.90 -3.88 -12.41
C MET A 53 -14.55 -3.03 -13.51
N PRO A 54 -14.46 -1.69 -13.47
CA PRO A 54 -14.90 -0.86 -14.60
C PRO A 54 -14.15 -1.23 -15.88
#